data_AF-A0A7F5RH27-F1
#
_entry.id   AF-A0A7F5RH27-F1
#
_cell.length_a   1.000
_cell.length_b   1.000
_cell.length_c   1.000
_cell.angle_alpha   90.00
_cell.angle_beta   90.00
_cell.angle_gamma   90.00
#
_symmetry.space_group_name_H-M   'P 1'
#
loop_
_entity.id
_entity.type
_entity.pdbx_description
1 polymer ?
#
loop_
_entity_poly.entity_id
_entity_poly.type
_entity_poly.pdbx_seq_one_letter_code
_entity_poly.pdbx_strand_id
1 'polypeptide(L)'
;MKTAVFFGLLTCLSLVNARVAVLDSSFNSTVEEIRKVLEQFDPATVKDVSFTLLNQITFTLKSASLSKFSNFAFTTLSNDGENIRAKFSHPEVDAVIDSLKISSKLLGIDAGVPNLEASMGGLTIDVSLSYSTTPLRLTSLSALAQIGDAS
;
A
#
# COMPACT_ATOMS: atom_id res chain seq x y z
N MET A 1 -3.16 -10.85 -5.24
CA MET A 1 -2.22 -10.38 -6.30
C MET A 1 -2.30 -8.88 -6.56
N LYS A 2 -3.45 -8.19 -6.42
CA LYS A 2 -3.57 -6.74 -6.66
C LYS A 2 -3.10 -5.83 -5.50
N THR A 3 -3.21 -6.28 -4.26
CA THR A 3 -2.67 -5.56 -3.07
C THR A 3 -1.15 -5.48 -3.09
N ALA A 4 -0.46 -6.58 -3.40
CA ALA A 4 0.99 -6.60 -3.54
C ALA A 4 1.49 -5.66 -4.66
N VAL A 5 0.71 -5.51 -5.75
CA VAL A 5 1.00 -4.55 -6.82
C VAL A 5 0.79 -3.11 -6.34
N PHE A 6 -0.22 -2.84 -5.52
CA PHE A 6 -0.46 -1.50 -4.95
C PHE A 6 0.62 -1.09 -3.93
N PHE A 7 1.00 -2.00 -3.02
CA PHE A 7 2.13 -1.78 -2.12
C PHE A 7 3.46 -1.65 -2.88
N GLY A 8 3.66 -2.44 -3.94
CA GLY A 8 4.79 -2.32 -4.86
C GLY A 8 4.80 -1.00 -5.64
N LEU A 9 3.63 -0.49 -6.03
CA LEU A 9 3.50 0.80 -6.70
C LEU A 9 3.80 1.96 -5.73
N LEU A 10 3.32 1.87 -4.49
CA LEU A 10 3.61 2.84 -3.41
C LEU A 10 5.10 2.89 -3.09
N THR A 11 5.78 1.73 -3.03
CA THR A 11 7.24 1.69 -2.84
C THR A 11 8.01 2.21 -4.06
N CYS A 12 7.48 2.03 -5.28
CA CYS A 12 8.11 2.61 -6.48
C CYS A 12 7.88 4.13 -6.58
N LEU A 13 6.70 4.64 -6.20
CA LEU A 13 6.36 6.06 -6.24
C LEU A 13 7.13 6.89 -5.20
N SER A 14 7.47 6.31 -4.05
CA SER A 14 8.35 6.97 -3.06
C SER A 14 9.80 7.08 -3.54
N LEU A 15 10.25 6.15 -4.40
CA LEU A 15 11.63 6.10 -4.91
C LEU A 15 11.87 6.98 -6.15
N VAL A 16 10.86 7.18 -7.00
CA VAL A 16 11.01 8.02 -8.22
C VAL A 16 11.19 9.52 -7.87
N ASN A 17 10.66 9.96 -6.73
CA ASN A 17 10.85 11.33 -6.23
C ASN A 17 12.08 11.49 -5.31
N ALA A 18 12.66 10.38 -4.83
CA ALA A 18 13.89 10.38 -4.06
C ALA A 18 15.12 10.50 -4.98
N ARG A 19 15.30 11.69 -5.60
CA ARG A 19 16.62 12.05 -6.11
C ARG A 19 17.58 12.18 -4.92
N VAL A 20 18.39 11.14 -4.75
CA VAL A 20 19.71 11.08 -4.10
C VAL A 20 20.07 12.33 -3.27
N ALA A 21 19.94 12.24 -1.96
CA ALA A 21 20.61 13.14 -1.02
C ALA A 21 21.09 12.35 0.21
N VAL A 22 22.37 12.54 0.53
CA VAL A 22 23.15 11.87 1.57
C VAL A 22 22.58 12.18 2.97
N LEU A 23 22.68 11.19 3.87
CA LEU A 23 22.07 11.15 5.21
C LEU A 23 22.90 11.89 6.29
N ASP A 24 22.20 12.67 7.13
CA ASP A 24 22.28 12.63 8.61
C ASP A 24 21.36 13.69 9.26
N SER A 25 21.01 14.76 8.55
CA SER A 25 19.92 15.71 8.90
C SER A 25 18.72 15.61 7.96
N SER A 26 18.86 14.85 6.86
CA SER A 26 17.85 14.63 5.83
C SER A 26 16.85 13.51 6.17
N PHE A 27 17.06 12.75 7.26
CA PHE A 27 16.18 11.65 7.63
C PHE A 27 14.75 12.13 7.90
N ASN A 28 14.57 13.11 8.80
CA ASN A 28 13.25 13.68 9.06
C ASN A 28 12.69 14.38 7.81
N SER A 29 13.49 15.08 7.01
CA SER A 29 12.99 15.74 5.81
C SER A 29 12.50 14.74 4.77
N THR A 30 13.19 13.63 4.54
CA THR A 30 12.79 12.57 3.61
C THR A 30 11.54 11.84 4.10
N VAL A 31 11.42 11.59 5.41
CA VAL A 31 10.21 10.99 6.00
C VAL A 31 9.01 11.93 5.86
N GLU A 32 9.18 13.21 6.19
CA GLU A 32 8.12 14.22 6.02
C GLU A 32 7.77 14.44 4.55
N GLU A 33 8.74 14.35 3.63
CA GLU A 33 8.49 14.43 2.18
C GLU A 33 7.69 13.24 1.69
N ILE A 34 8.04 12.01 2.10
CA ILE A 34 7.26 10.81 1.78
C ILE A 34 5.85 10.95 2.37
N ARG A 35 5.72 11.41 3.61
CA ARG A 35 4.42 11.65 4.24
C ARG A 35 3.59 12.65 3.45
N LYS A 36 4.15 13.82 3.11
CA LYS A 36 3.48 14.87 2.32
C LYS A 36 3.05 14.38 0.93
N VAL A 37 3.82 13.49 0.31
CA VAL A 37 3.42 12.89 -0.96
C VAL A 37 2.25 11.93 -0.74
N LEU A 38 2.32 11.06 0.28
CA LEU A 38 1.27 10.08 0.57
C LEU A 38 -0.03 10.74 1.07
N GLU A 39 0.04 11.84 1.80
CA GLU A 39 -1.11 12.65 2.22
C GLU A 39 -1.95 13.13 1.04
N GLN A 40 -1.35 13.40 -0.13
CA GLN A 40 -2.09 13.80 -1.33
C GLN A 40 -2.98 12.69 -1.88
N PHE A 41 -2.67 11.45 -1.54
CA PHE A 41 -3.41 10.27 -1.98
C PHE A 41 -4.24 9.66 -0.85
N ASP A 42 -4.22 10.23 0.37
CA ASP A 42 -4.97 9.74 1.53
C ASP A 42 -6.20 10.64 1.79
N PRO A 43 -7.44 10.14 1.61
CA PRO A 43 -7.82 8.75 1.33
C PRO A 43 -7.68 8.36 -0.14
N ALA A 44 -7.19 7.14 -0.37
CA ALA A 44 -7.07 6.57 -1.71
C ALA A 44 -8.39 5.89 -2.06
N THR A 45 -9.06 6.39 -3.09
CA THR A 45 -10.40 5.89 -3.47
C THR A 45 -10.40 5.30 -4.87
N VAL A 46 -11.00 4.13 -5.00
CA VAL A 46 -11.29 3.47 -6.27
C VAL A 46 -12.80 3.38 -6.43
N LYS A 47 -13.32 3.74 -7.61
CA LYS A 47 -14.75 3.76 -7.89
C LYS A 47 -15.07 3.00 -9.17
N ASP A 48 -16.30 2.48 -9.23
CA ASP A 48 -16.94 1.93 -10.42
C ASP A 48 -16.09 0.88 -11.15
N VAL A 49 -15.50 -0.05 -10.39
CA VAL A 49 -14.69 -1.14 -10.94
C VAL A 49 -15.60 -2.33 -11.22
N SER A 50 -15.66 -2.75 -12.47
CA SER A 50 -16.25 -4.03 -12.85
C SER A 50 -15.21 -4.89 -13.54
N PHE A 51 -15.11 -6.16 -13.14
CA PHE A 51 -14.28 -7.14 -13.84
C PHE A 51 -14.97 -8.49 -13.91
N THR A 52 -14.79 -9.17 -15.03
CA THR A 52 -15.31 -10.52 -15.24
C THR A 52 -14.15 -11.50 -15.30
N LEU A 53 -14.14 -12.47 -14.39
CA LEU A 53 -13.18 -13.56 -14.36
C LEU A 53 -13.73 -14.72 -15.21
N LEU A 54 -12.89 -15.22 -16.14
CA LEU A 54 -13.16 -16.37 -17.00
C LEU A 54 -14.50 -16.28 -17.76
N ASN A 55 -14.98 -15.06 -18.06
CA ASN A 55 -16.29 -14.79 -18.66
C ASN A 55 -17.50 -15.36 -17.88
N GLN A 56 -17.33 -15.70 -16.60
CA GLN A 56 -18.33 -16.43 -15.82
C GLN A 56 -18.70 -15.76 -14.50
N ILE A 57 -17.74 -15.09 -13.85
CA ILE A 57 -17.96 -14.45 -12.53
C ILE A 57 -17.67 -12.97 -12.68
N THR A 58 -18.69 -12.14 -12.52
CA THR A 58 -18.57 -10.68 -12.57
C THR A 58 -18.56 -10.13 -11.16
N PHE A 59 -17.52 -9.37 -10.88
CA PHE A 59 -17.36 -8.59 -9.65
C PHE A 59 -17.61 -7.13 -9.99
N THR A 60 -18.48 -6.47 -9.22
CA THR A 60 -18.78 -5.05 -9.39
C THR A 60 -18.60 -4.36 -8.05
N LEU A 61 -17.63 -3.45 -8.00
CA LEU A 61 -17.32 -2.59 -6.87
C LEU A 61 -17.83 -1.19 -7.18
N LYS A 62 -18.72 -0.67 -6.33
CA LYS A 62 -19.18 0.72 -6.44
C LYS A 62 -18.07 1.68 -6.01
N SER A 63 -17.54 1.48 -4.81
CA SER A 63 -16.41 2.24 -4.29
C SER A 63 -15.71 1.47 -3.19
N ALA A 64 -14.39 1.64 -3.13
CA ALA A 64 -13.58 1.30 -1.97
C ALA A 64 -12.63 2.46 -1.68
N SER A 65 -12.42 2.76 -0.40
CA SER A 65 -11.42 3.71 0.04
C SER A 65 -10.50 3.09 1.09
N LEU A 66 -9.24 3.51 1.07
CA LEU A 66 -8.27 3.26 2.11
C LEU A 66 -7.84 4.61 2.68
N SER A 67 -7.82 4.76 3.99
CA SER A 67 -7.46 6.02 4.65
C SER A 67 -6.53 5.81 5.84
N LYS A 68 -5.94 6.91 6.32
CA LYS A 68 -4.98 6.98 7.44
C LYS A 68 -3.64 6.30 7.17
N PHE A 69 -3.41 5.78 5.96
CA PHE A 69 -2.14 5.15 5.61
C PHE A 69 -0.99 6.16 5.48
N SER A 70 -1.26 7.45 5.31
CA SER A 70 -0.24 8.50 5.35
C SER A 70 0.31 8.73 6.76
N ASN A 71 -0.45 8.38 7.80
CA ASN A 71 -0.05 8.52 9.19
C ASN A 71 0.85 7.36 9.64
N PHE A 72 2.03 7.23 9.05
CA PHE A 72 3.03 6.24 9.46
C PHE A 72 4.18 6.88 10.23
N ALA A 73 4.86 6.07 11.04
CA ALA A 73 6.12 6.41 11.66
C ALA A 73 7.19 5.41 11.24
N PHE A 74 8.36 5.88 10.81
CA PHE A 74 9.52 5.01 10.65
C PHE A 74 10.07 4.68 12.03
N THR A 75 10.15 3.39 12.34
CA THR A 75 10.83 2.88 13.53
C THR A 75 12.28 2.52 13.23
N THR A 76 12.59 2.24 11.95
CA THR A 76 13.95 1.98 11.48
C THR A 76 14.08 2.41 10.03
N LEU A 77 15.19 3.03 9.66
CA LEU A 77 15.62 3.18 8.27
C LEU A 77 17.14 3.06 8.24
N SER A 78 17.66 2.22 7.36
CA SER A 78 19.08 2.17 7.04
C SER A 78 19.25 2.18 5.53
N ASN A 79 20.28 2.88 5.07
CA ASN A 79 20.73 2.89 3.68
C ASN A 79 22.24 2.73 3.67
N ASP A 80 22.75 1.67 3.04
CA ASP A 80 24.18 1.41 2.92
C ASP A 80 24.77 1.82 1.55
N GLY A 81 23.97 2.48 0.71
CA GLY A 81 24.32 2.93 -0.64
C GLY A 81 23.78 2.05 -1.76
N GLU A 82 23.49 0.78 -1.47
CA GLU A 82 22.93 -0.20 -2.42
C GLU A 82 21.65 -0.86 -1.91
N ASN A 83 21.46 -0.90 -0.59
CA ASN A 83 20.33 -1.51 0.08
C ASN A 83 19.67 -0.50 1.01
N ILE A 84 18.35 -0.40 0.91
CA ILE A 84 17.53 0.31 1.89
C ILE A 84 16.72 -0.71 2.68
N ARG A 85 16.80 -0.63 4.00
CA ARG A 85 15.93 -1.37 4.92
C ARG A 85 15.13 -0.38 5.72
N ALA A 86 13.82 -0.51 5.71
CA ALA A 86 12.91 0.41 6.37
C ALA A 86 11.86 -0.37 7.14
N LYS A 87 11.58 0.04 8.36
CA LYS A 87 10.49 -0.46 9.17
C LYS A 87 9.56 0.70 9.49
N PHE A 88 8.30 0.58 9.11
CA PHE A 88 7.29 1.59 9.38
C PHE A 88 6.09 0.99 10.10
N SER A 89 5.57 1.74 11.06
CA SER A 89 4.38 1.41 11.82
C SER A 89 3.25 2.35 11.43
N HIS A 90 2.12 1.80 11.07
CA HIS A 90 0.85 2.50 10.98
C HIS A 90 0.06 2.21 12.27
N PRO A 91 -0.30 3.25 13.04
CA PRO A 91 -1.12 3.07 14.23
C PRO A 91 -2.50 2.54 13.84
N GLU A 92 -3.02 2.98 12.70
CA GLU A 92 -4.34 2.63 12.19
C GLU A 92 -4.39 2.81 10.67
N VAL A 93 -5.05 1.88 9.98
CA VAL A 93 -5.44 2.01 8.57
C VAL A 93 -6.89 1.60 8.46
N ASP A 94 -7.70 2.47 7.85
CA ASP A 94 -9.13 2.18 7.65
C ASP A 94 -9.39 1.81 6.19
N ALA A 95 -10.30 0.88 6.00
CA ALA A 95 -10.80 0.45 4.71
C ALA A 95 -12.33 0.52 4.73
N VAL A 96 -12.91 1.19 3.74
CA VAL A 96 -14.37 1.25 3.55
C VAL A 96 -14.71 0.73 2.16
N ILE A 97 -15.69 -0.16 2.08
CA ILE A 97 -16.22 -0.72 0.84
C ILE A 97 -17.72 -0.46 0.82
N ASP A 98 -18.17 0.50 0.00
CA ASP A 98 -19.57 0.92 -0.05
C ASP A 98 -20.48 -0.07 -0.78
N SER A 99 -19.93 -0.94 -1.63
CA SER A 99 -20.64 -2.09 -2.19
C SER A 99 -19.70 -2.94 -3.04
N LEU A 100 -19.66 -4.24 -2.77
CA LEU A 100 -19.07 -5.25 -3.65
C LEU A 100 -20.13 -6.29 -3.99
N LYS A 101 -20.41 -6.45 -5.28
CA LYS A 101 -21.32 -7.50 -5.79
C LYS A 101 -20.54 -8.55 -6.56
N ILE A 102 -20.95 -9.79 -6.40
CA ILE A 102 -20.43 -10.96 -7.11
C ILE A 102 -21.62 -11.65 -7.76
N SER A 103 -21.57 -11.79 -9.07
CA SER A 103 -22.64 -12.44 -9.83
C SER A 103 -22.07 -13.47 -10.80
N SER A 104 -22.72 -14.61 -10.92
CA SER A 104 -22.43 -15.63 -11.92
C SER A 104 -23.73 -16.29 -12.38
N LYS A 105 -24.07 -16.11 -13.66
CA LYS A 105 -25.25 -16.75 -14.25
C LYS A 105 -25.09 -18.27 -14.32
N LEU A 106 -23.88 -18.75 -14.60
CA LEU A 106 -23.61 -20.18 -14.73
C LEU A 106 -23.71 -20.90 -13.38
N LEU A 107 -23.19 -20.29 -12.32
CA LEU A 107 -23.18 -20.87 -10.97
C LEU A 107 -24.44 -20.51 -10.17
N GLY A 108 -25.34 -19.68 -10.71
CA GLY A 108 -26.52 -19.18 -10.00
C GLY A 108 -26.19 -18.31 -8.79
N ILE A 109 -25.00 -17.68 -8.78
CA ILE A 109 -24.55 -16.84 -7.66
C ILE A 109 -25.02 -15.40 -7.90
N ASP A 110 -25.71 -14.84 -6.92
CA ASP A 110 -25.93 -13.40 -6.79
C ASP A 110 -25.76 -13.03 -5.32
N ALA A 111 -24.57 -12.53 -4.98
CA ALA A 111 -24.17 -12.22 -3.62
C ALA A 111 -23.57 -10.81 -3.56
N GLY A 112 -23.78 -10.12 -2.46
CA GLY A 112 -23.27 -8.77 -2.28
C GLY A 112 -22.87 -8.50 -0.85
N VAL A 113 -21.79 -7.74 -0.70
CA VAL A 113 -21.41 -7.06 0.52
C VAL A 113 -21.92 -5.62 0.38
N PRO A 114 -23.00 -5.24 1.10
CA PRO A 114 -23.64 -3.94 0.93
C PRO A 114 -22.86 -2.79 1.55
N ASN A 115 -22.13 -3.02 2.64
CA ASN A 115 -21.11 -2.13 3.19
C ASN A 115 -20.14 -3.00 4.00
N LEU A 116 -18.84 -2.78 3.88
CA LEU A 116 -17.83 -3.31 4.77
C LEU A 116 -16.91 -2.18 5.21
N GLU A 117 -16.87 -1.95 6.51
CA GLU A 117 -15.92 -1.07 7.16
C GLU A 117 -14.98 -1.93 8.00
N ALA A 118 -13.68 -1.73 7.81
CA ALA A 118 -12.66 -2.42 8.57
C ALA A 118 -11.61 -1.39 9.01
N SER A 119 -11.25 -1.43 10.28
CA SER A 119 -10.11 -0.69 10.81
C SER A 119 -9.07 -1.71 11.27
N MET A 120 -7.83 -1.49 10.87
CA MET A 120 -6.70 -2.33 11.26
C MET A 120 -5.70 -1.48 12.04
N GLY A 121 -5.59 -1.76 13.33
CA GLY A 121 -4.61 -1.16 14.22
C GLY A 121 -3.27 -1.88 14.20
N GLY A 122 -2.20 -1.15 14.53
CA GLY A 122 -0.90 -1.74 14.86
C GLY A 122 -0.21 -2.47 13.71
N LEU A 123 -0.35 -1.98 12.48
CA LEU A 123 0.32 -2.56 11.31
C LEU A 123 1.78 -2.13 11.29
N THR A 124 2.68 -3.11 11.28
CA THR A 124 4.11 -2.89 11.08
C THR A 124 4.55 -3.51 9.76
N ILE A 125 5.27 -2.76 8.94
CA ILE A 125 5.78 -3.24 7.66
C ILE A 125 7.30 -3.11 7.65
N ASP A 126 7.96 -4.25 7.44
CA ASP A 126 9.40 -4.32 7.17
C ASP A 126 9.62 -4.39 5.66
N VAL A 127 10.31 -3.41 5.11
CA VAL A 127 10.70 -3.32 3.70
C VAL A 127 12.20 -3.44 3.59
N SER A 128 12.66 -4.30 2.68
CA SER A 128 14.04 -4.37 2.24
C SER A 128 14.06 -4.26 0.73
N LEU A 129 14.85 -3.33 0.21
CA LEU A 129 15.02 -3.13 -1.21
C LEU A 129 16.51 -3.00 -1.53
N SER A 130 16.89 -3.49 -2.71
CA SER A 130 18.25 -3.36 -3.24
C SER A 130 18.18 -2.71 -4.61
N TYR A 131 19.12 -1.82 -4.91
CA TYR A 131 19.24 -1.19 -6.22
C TYR A 131 20.70 -1.14 -6.67
N SER A 132 20.93 -1.26 -7.98
CA SER A 132 22.19 -0.83 -8.60
C SER A 132 22.09 0.64 -8.94
N THR A 133 23.19 1.40 -8.86
CA THR A 133 23.24 2.83 -9.19
C THR A 133 23.69 3.10 -10.63
N THR A 134 24.33 2.12 -11.29
CA THR A 134 24.90 2.28 -12.63
C THR A 134 24.63 1.04 -13.50
N PRO A 135 23.48 0.97 -14.21
CA PRO A 135 22.37 1.92 -14.23
C PRO A 135 21.51 1.85 -12.96
N LEU A 136 20.74 2.92 -12.69
CA LEU A 136 19.77 2.92 -11.59
C LEU A 136 18.70 1.86 -11.86
N ARG A 137 18.68 0.79 -11.06
CA ARG A 137 17.75 -0.32 -11.25
C ARG A 137 17.44 -0.96 -9.90
N LEU A 138 16.16 -1.11 -9.60
CA LEU A 138 15.70 -1.95 -8.50
C LEU A 138 16.03 -3.41 -8.81
N THR A 139 16.86 -4.04 -7.99
CA THR A 139 17.29 -5.43 -8.15
C THR A 139 16.47 -6.37 -7.27
N SER A 140 16.05 -5.91 -6.09
CA SER A 140 15.19 -6.67 -5.19
C SER A 140 14.23 -5.77 -4.43
N LEU A 141 13.04 -6.29 -4.14
CA LEU A 141 12.06 -5.69 -3.23
C LEU A 141 11.40 -6.79 -2.43
N SER A 142 11.46 -6.67 -1.11
CA SER A 142 10.75 -7.49 -0.15
C SER A 142 9.98 -6.58 0.79
N ALA A 143 8.72 -6.90 1.03
CA ALA A 143 7.89 -6.22 2.02
C ALA A 143 7.15 -7.29 2.83
N LEU A 144 7.28 -7.21 4.15
CA LEU A 144 6.60 -8.10 5.09
C LEU A 144 5.71 -7.25 5.99
N ALA A 145 4.40 -7.46 5.87
CA ALA A 145 3.41 -6.85 6.74
C ALA A 145 3.13 -7.75 7.95
N GLN A 146 3.14 -7.17 9.14
CA GLN A 146 2.82 -7.80 10.41
C GLN A 146 1.73 -6.98 11.09
N ILE A 147 0.65 -7.64 11.48
CA ILE A 147 -0.43 -7.02 12.24
C ILE A 147 -0.13 -7.32 13.71
N GLY A 148 -0.04 -6.29 14.56
CA GLY A 148 0.09 -6.49 16.00
C GLY A 148 -1.13 -7.24 16.56
N ASP A 149 -0.93 -8.02 17.62
CA ASP A 149 -2.02 -8.75 18.26
C ASP A 149 -3.14 -7.78 18.68
N ALA A 150 -4.37 -8.07 18.26
CA ALA A 150 -5.56 -7.41 18.77
C ALA A 150 -5.78 -7.90 20.21
N SER A 151 -5.31 -7.11 21.17
CA SER A 151 -5.58 -7.32 22.60
C SER A 151 -6.99 -6.92 22.97
#